data_AF-M1D0P5-F1
#
_entry.id   AF-M1D0P5-F1
#
_cell.length_a   1.000
_cell.length_b   1.000
_cell.length_c   1.000
_cell.angle_alpha   90.00
_cell.angle_beta   90.00
_cell.angle_gamma   90.00
#
_symmetry.space_group_name_H-M   'P 1'
#
loop_
_entity.id
_entity.type
_entity.pdbx_description
1 polymer ?
#
loop_
_entity_poly.entity_id
_entity_poly.type
_entity_poly.pdbx_seq_one_letter_code
_entity_poly.pdbx_strand_id
1 'polypeptide(L)'
;MGDSLERLGSEEALGPESSIMKEELSMDIDPPFKESLATTEDWRKALDKVVPAVVVLRTNACRAFDTEAAGASYATGFVVDKRRGIILTNRHVVKPGPVVAEAMFVNREEIPIYPIYRDPVHDFGFFRYDPAAIQFLSYEEIPLAPEDACVGLEIRVVGNDSGEKVCG
;
A
#
# COMPACT_ATOMS: atom_id res chain seq x y z
N MET A 1 -64.50 -12.52 -24.01
CA MET A 1 -63.97 -13.58 -24.90
C MET A 1 -63.39 -12.90 -26.14
N GLY A 2 -62.10 -13.14 -26.39
CA GLY A 2 -61.33 -12.80 -27.60
C GLY A 2 -60.76 -11.37 -27.66
N ASP A 3 -59.60 -11.08 -28.22
CA ASP A 3 -58.32 -11.77 -28.50
C ASP A 3 -57.35 -10.68 -29.02
N SER A 4 -56.04 -10.88 -28.83
CA SER A 4 -54.90 -10.56 -29.72
C SER A 4 -54.73 -9.25 -30.50
N LEU A 5 -53.57 -8.61 -30.22
CA LEU A 5 -52.42 -8.36 -31.13
C LEU A 5 -52.47 -7.31 -32.29
N GLU A 6 -51.39 -6.51 -32.28
CA GLU A 6 -50.65 -5.83 -33.38
C GLU A 6 -51.20 -4.57 -34.07
N ARG A 7 -50.35 -3.53 -34.10
CA ARG A 7 -49.77 -2.87 -35.31
C ARG A 7 -49.05 -1.58 -34.91
N LEU A 8 -47.72 -1.52 -35.05
CA LEU A 8 -46.95 -1.05 -36.22
C LEU A 8 -46.96 0.47 -36.44
N GLY A 9 -45.76 1.04 -36.41
CA GLY A 9 -45.32 2.10 -37.32
C GLY A 9 -45.48 3.53 -36.83
N SER A 10 -44.36 4.20 -36.56
CA SER A 10 -44.29 5.66 -36.67
C SER A 10 -42.95 6.05 -37.26
N GLU A 11 -43.06 6.67 -38.43
CA GLU A 11 -42.04 7.05 -39.41
C GLU A 11 -41.16 8.21 -38.94
N GLU A 12 -39.97 8.28 -39.53
CA GLU A 12 -38.98 9.34 -39.43
C GLU A 12 -39.50 10.70 -39.93
N ALA A 13 -39.07 11.81 -39.31
CA ALA A 13 -38.76 13.06 -40.01
C ALA A 13 -37.94 14.02 -39.14
N LEU A 14 -36.83 14.50 -39.71
CA LEU A 14 -35.91 15.51 -39.18
C LEU A 14 -36.53 16.93 -39.13
N GLY A 15 -36.08 17.77 -38.20
CA GLY A 15 -35.99 19.22 -38.41
C GLY A 15 -36.03 20.08 -37.13
N PRO A 16 -35.39 21.28 -37.10
CA PRO A 16 -34.57 21.70 -35.96
C PRO A 16 -34.99 23.03 -35.27
N GLU A 17 -34.27 23.31 -34.18
CA GLU A 17 -33.90 24.64 -33.61
C GLU A 17 -34.62 25.24 -32.37
N SER A 18 -33.74 25.55 -31.40
CA SER A 18 -33.70 26.74 -30.53
C SER A 18 -34.44 26.74 -29.17
N SER A 19 -33.64 26.77 -28.09
CA SER A 19 -33.78 27.78 -27.04
C SER A 19 -32.55 27.81 -26.13
N ILE A 20 -32.09 29.03 -25.89
CA ILE A 20 -30.81 29.46 -25.32
C ILE A 20 -31.00 29.87 -23.84
N MET A 21 -30.02 29.53 -22.99
CA MET A 21 -29.64 30.04 -21.65
C MET A 21 -30.22 29.42 -20.35
N LYS A 22 -29.27 29.32 -19.39
CA LYS A 22 -29.30 28.98 -17.95
C LYS A 22 -28.96 27.50 -17.66
N GLU A 23 -27.91 27.15 -16.93
CA GLU A 23 -27.16 27.89 -15.92
C GLU A 23 -25.80 27.20 -15.68
N GLU A 24 -24.73 28.00 -15.64
CA GLU A 24 -23.43 27.62 -15.09
C GLU A 24 -23.59 27.16 -13.63
N LEU A 25 -23.14 25.94 -13.31
CA LEU A 25 -22.59 25.64 -11.98
C LEU A 25 -21.84 24.30 -11.99
N SER A 26 -20.51 24.34 -12.09
CA SER A 26 -19.62 23.82 -11.03
C SER A 26 -18.18 23.70 -11.52
N MET A 27 -17.42 24.76 -11.28
CA MET A 27 -16.03 24.77 -10.82
C MET A 27 -15.01 23.87 -11.55
N ASP A 28 -14.51 24.38 -12.68
CA ASP A 28 -13.13 24.13 -13.09
C ASP A 28 -12.17 24.83 -12.11
N ILE A 29 -11.61 24.07 -11.15
CA ILE A 29 -10.25 24.28 -10.66
C ILE A 29 -9.67 22.90 -10.35
N ASP A 30 -9.21 22.18 -11.37
CA ASP A 30 -8.11 21.25 -11.11
C ASP A 30 -6.94 22.12 -10.60
N PRO A 31 -6.37 21.83 -9.41
CA PRO A 31 -5.17 22.52 -8.98
C PRO A 31 -4.11 22.38 -10.07
N PRO A 32 -3.27 23.41 -10.31
CA PRO A 32 -2.26 23.33 -11.36
C PRO A 32 -1.43 22.07 -11.14
N PHE A 33 -1.46 21.17 -12.13
CA PHE A 33 -0.70 19.94 -12.14
C PHE A 33 0.77 20.30 -11.93
N LYS A 34 1.28 20.07 -10.72
CA LYS A 34 2.70 20.21 -10.42
C LYS A 34 3.38 19.00 -11.05
N GLU A 35 3.92 19.17 -12.24
CA GLU A 35 4.85 18.19 -12.80
C GLU A 35 5.90 17.85 -11.74
N SER A 36 6.04 16.55 -11.45
CA SER A 36 7.09 16.05 -10.58
C SER A 36 8.44 16.44 -11.18
N LEU A 37 9.09 17.45 -10.61
CA LEU A 37 10.44 17.90 -10.99
C LEU A 37 11.53 16.93 -10.49
N ALA A 38 11.16 15.77 -9.94
CA ALA A 38 12.10 14.82 -9.39
C ALA A 38 12.98 14.24 -10.51
N THR A 39 14.28 14.52 -10.44
CA THR A 39 15.23 13.97 -11.40
C THR A 39 15.52 12.50 -11.07
N THR A 40 16.04 11.74 -12.05
CA THR A 40 16.55 10.38 -11.81
C THR A 40 17.56 10.32 -10.65
N GLU A 41 18.33 11.39 -10.45
CA GLU A 41 19.31 11.47 -9.37
C GLU A 41 18.66 11.66 -8.00
N ASP A 42 17.57 12.44 -7.92
CA ASP A 42 16.79 12.61 -6.69
C ASP A 42 16.12 11.30 -6.28
N TRP A 43 15.62 10.54 -7.25
CA TRP A 43 15.09 9.21 -7.03
C TRP A 43 16.15 8.23 -6.51
N ARG A 44 17.36 8.26 -7.08
CA ARG A 44 18.47 7.42 -6.58
C ARG A 44 18.81 7.75 -5.14
N LYS A 45 18.90 9.05 -4.80
CA LYS A 45 19.16 9.52 -3.44
C LYS A 45 18.06 9.12 -2.46
N ALA A 46 16.80 9.12 -2.88
CA ALA A 46 15.67 8.68 -2.06
C ALA A 46 15.73 7.16 -1.81
N LEU A 47 15.97 6.36 -2.86
CA LEU A 47 16.08 4.91 -2.74
C LEU A 47 17.27 4.49 -1.86
N ASP A 48 18.44 5.12 -2.04
CA ASP A 48 19.63 4.84 -1.22
C ASP A 48 19.38 5.07 0.29
N LYS A 49 18.47 5.97 0.63
CA LYS A 49 18.05 6.23 2.02
C LYS A 49 17.00 5.26 2.53
N VAL A 50 16.01 4.92 1.70
CA VAL A 50 14.83 4.14 2.10
C VAL A 50 15.12 2.64 2.11
N VAL A 51 15.87 2.12 1.13
CA VAL A 51 16.12 0.68 0.96
C VAL A 51 16.71 0.02 2.22
N PRO A 52 17.68 0.61 2.94
CA PRO A 52 18.19 0.03 4.18
C PRO A 52 17.14 -0.11 5.31
N ALA A 53 16.07 0.69 5.25
CA ALA A 53 14.97 0.69 6.23
C ALA A 53 13.83 -0.27 5.85
N VAL A 54 13.92 -0.91 4.68
CA VAL A 54 12.99 -1.94 4.22
C VAL A 54 13.47 -3.30 4.71
N VAL A 55 12.57 -4.05 5.34
CA VAL A 55 12.85 -5.37 5.91
C VAL A 55 11.94 -6.43 5.34
N VAL A 56 12.44 -7.66 5.23
CA VAL A 56 11.57 -8.83 4.99
C VAL A 56 11.05 -9.32 6.33
N LEU A 57 9.75 -9.51 6.43
CA LEU A 57 9.13 -10.13 7.59
C LEU A 57 8.86 -11.59 7.26
N ARG A 58 9.36 -12.51 8.09
CA ARG A 58 8.98 -13.92 8.10
C ARG A 58 8.04 -14.14 9.27
N THR A 59 6.83 -14.61 9.01
CA THR A 59 5.82 -14.86 10.03
C THR A 59 5.36 -16.31 9.99
N ASN A 60 5.43 -16.99 11.13
CA ASN A 60 5.06 -18.39 11.30
C ASN A 60 3.86 -18.49 12.24
N ALA A 61 2.69 -18.80 11.68
CA ALA A 61 1.50 -19.17 12.43
C ALA A 61 1.52 -20.70 12.66
N CYS A 62 1.94 -21.12 13.85
CA CYS A 62 2.11 -22.55 14.15
C CYS A 62 0.78 -23.33 14.25
N ARG A 63 -0.35 -22.64 14.41
CA ARG A 63 -1.69 -23.24 14.54
C ARG A 63 -2.70 -22.38 13.80
N ALA A 64 -3.76 -23.02 13.31
CA ALA A 64 -4.91 -22.32 12.78
C ALA A 64 -5.60 -21.54 13.90
N PHE A 65 -6.07 -20.34 13.60
CA PHE A 65 -6.71 -19.44 14.56
C PHE A 65 -7.64 -18.48 13.83
N ASP A 66 -8.85 -18.27 14.36
CA ASP A 66 -9.79 -17.26 13.86
C ASP A 66 -9.93 -17.25 12.33
N THR A 67 -10.28 -18.42 11.77
CA THR A 67 -10.43 -18.70 10.32
C THR A 67 -9.15 -18.72 9.47
N GLU A 68 -8.00 -18.32 10.02
CA GLU A 68 -6.70 -18.40 9.34
C GLU A 68 -6.04 -19.78 9.56
N ALA A 69 -5.44 -20.33 8.51
CA ALA A 69 -4.70 -21.59 8.57
C ALA A 69 -3.30 -21.43 9.19
N ALA A 70 -2.74 -22.54 9.69
CA ALA A 70 -1.33 -22.58 10.06
C ALA A 70 -0.46 -22.47 8.80
N GLY A 71 0.67 -21.78 8.91
CA GLY A 71 1.58 -21.60 7.79
C GLY A 71 2.69 -20.60 8.06
N ALA A 72 3.64 -20.54 7.12
CA ALA A 72 4.67 -19.51 7.06
C ALA A 72 4.36 -18.56 5.91
N SER A 73 4.59 -17.27 6.10
CA SER A 73 4.46 -16.25 5.07
C SER A 73 5.61 -15.25 5.14
N TYR A 74 5.88 -14.65 3.99
CA TYR A 74 6.85 -13.58 3.84
C TYR A 74 6.12 -12.30 3.43
N ALA A 75 6.57 -11.17 3.94
CA ALA A 75 6.03 -9.86 3.61
C ALA A 75 7.11 -8.79 3.70
N THR A 76 6.77 -7.57 3.25
CA THR A 76 7.63 -6.40 3.43
C THR A 76 7.20 -5.63 4.69
N GLY A 77 8.18 -5.10 5.42
CA GLY A 77 7.99 -4.14 6.49
C GLY A 77 8.87 -2.92 6.30
N PHE A 78 8.48 -1.82 6.92
CA PHE A 78 9.17 -0.53 6.86
C PHE A 78 9.48 -0.06 8.26
N VAL A 79 10.74 0.26 8.56
CA VAL A 79 11.08 0.86 9.86
C VAL A 79 10.62 2.31 9.88
N VAL A 80 9.64 2.61 10.72
CA VAL A 80 9.04 3.95 10.85
C VAL A 80 9.47 4.69 12.11
N ASP A 81 9.99 3.98 13.12
CA ASP A 81 10.62 4.57 14.30
C ASP A 81 11.80 3.68 14.73
N LYS A 82 13.02 4.15 14.49
CA LYS A 82 14.26 3.44 14.82
C LYS A 82 14.52 3.46 16.32
N ARG A 83 14.11 4.51 17.03
CA ARG A 83 14.37 4.66 18.48
C ARG A 83 13.53 3.71 19.30
N ARG A 84 12.28 3.49 18.90
CA ARG A 84 11.34 2.57 19.55
C ARG A 84 11.34 1.18 18.93
N GLY A 85 12.03 1.01 17.79
CA GLY A 85 12.11 -0.24 17.06
C GLY A 85 10.76 -0.63 16.44
N ILE A 86 10.04 0.30 15.82
CA ILE A 86 8.71 0.06 15.24
C ILE A 86 8.83 -0.19 13.75
N ILE A 87 8.20 -1.28 13.30
CA ILE A 87 8.06 -1.66 11.90
C ILE A 87 6.58 -1.58 11.53
N LEU A 88 6.28 -0.84 10.46
CA LEU A 88 4.97 -0.78 9.81
C LEU A 88 4.87 -1.89 8.75
N THR A 89 3.74 -2.57 8.70
CA THR A 89 3.42 -3.55 7.65
C THR A 89 1.90 -3.66 7.49
N ASN A 90 1.41 -4.52 6.60
CA ASN A 90 -0.01 -4.76 6.44
C ASN A 90 -0.61 -5.55 7.62
N ARG A 91 -1.89 -5.32 7.91
CA ARG A 91 -2.62 -5.96 9.02
C ARG A 91 -2.66 -7.48 8.87
N HIS A 92 -2.80 -7.97 7.65
CA HIS A 92 -2.85 -9.42 7.37
C HIS A 92 -1.53 -10.15 7.66
N VAL A 93 -0.40 -9.42 7.67
CA VAL A 93 0.93 -9.96 8.00
C VAL A 93 1.06 -10.22 9.49
N VAL A 94 0.49 -9.34 10.33
CA VAL A 94 0.52 -9.48 11.79
C VAL A 94 -0.17 -10.75 12.28
N LYS A 95 -1.12 -11.28 11.49
CA LYS A 95 -2.03 -12.38 11.80
C LYS A 95 -2.97 -12.06 12.99
N PRO A 96 -4.18 -12.66 13.04
CA PRO A 96 -5.10 -12.45 14.17
C PRO A 96 -4.71 -13.26 15.41
N GLY A 97 -3.98 -14.35 15.24
CA GLY A 97 -3.58 -15.26 16.32
C GLY A 97 -2.11 -15.14 16.72
N PRO A 98 -1.66 -15.95 17.70
CA PRO A 98 -0.27 -16.02 18.10
C PRO A 98 0.65 -16.36 16.92
N VAL A 99 1.71 -15.58 16.76
CA VAL A 99 2.66 -15.69 15.65
C VAL A 99 4.10 -15.61 16.17
N VAL A 100 4.98 -16.40 15.57
CA VAL A 100 6.44 -16.22 15.70
C VAL A 100 6.90 -15.46 14.48
N ALA A 101 7.56 -14.32 14.68
CA ALA A 101 7.91 -13.43 13.58
C ALA A 101 9.35 -12.92 13.69
N GLU A 102 10.00 -12.76 12.55
CA GLU A 102 11.39 -12.31 12.42
C GLU A 102 11.48 -11.28 11.29
N ALA A 103 12.30 -10.24 11.50
CA ALA A 103 12.66 -9.27 10.48
C ALA A 103 14.06 -9.55 9.96
N MET A 104 14.21 -9.63 8.64
CA MET A 104 15.49 -9.79 7.95
C MET A 104 15.83 -8.46 7.27
N PHE A 105 16.93 -7.85 7.69
CA PHE A 105 17.42 -6.61 7.10
C PHE A 105 18.24 -6.89 5.83
N VAL A 106 18.54 -5.84 5.05
CA VAL A 106 19.29 -5.94 3.78
C VAL A 106 20.67 -6.61 3.94
N ASN A 107 21.30 -6.47 5.11
CA ASN A 107 22.58 -7.11 5.43
C ASN A 107 22.43 -8.53 5.99
N ARG A 108 21.21 -9.11 5.93
CA ARG A 108 20.87 -10.44 6.41
C ARG A 108 20.93 -10.62 7.94
N GLU A 109 20.93 -9.53 8.71
CA GLU A 109 20.66 -9.63 10.16
C GLU A 109 19.20 -10.04 10.36
N GLU A 110 18.98 -11.17 11.04
CA GLU A 110 17.64 -11.66 11.42
C GLU A 110 17.36 -11.32 12.88
N ILE A 111 16.25 -10.64 13.15
CA ILE A 111 15.92 -10.14 14.48
C ILE A 111 14.49 -10.54 14.83
N PRO A 112 14.24 -11.07 16.04
CA PRO A 112 12.90 -11.38 16.49
C PRO A 112 12.05 -10.11 16.59
N ILE A 113 10.81 -10.19 16.12
CA ILE A 113 9.83 -9.10 16.17
C ILE A 113 8.55 -9.57 16.86
N TYR A 114 7.89 -8.63 17.52
CA TYR A 114 6.68 -8.91 18.28
C TYR A 114 5.53 -8.00 17.82
N PRO A 115 4.35 -8.55 17.54
CA PRO A 115 3.21 -7.73 17.16
C PRO A 115 2.81 -6.84 18.34
N ILE A 116 2.70 -5.53 18.11
CA ILE A 116 2.28 -4.56 19.13
C ILE A 116 0.94 -3.92 18.81
N TYR A 117 0.53 -3.94 17.54
CA TYR A 117 -0.76 -3.41 17.12
C TYR A 117 -1.22 -4.07 15.82
N ARG A 118 -2.51 -4.31 15.73
CA ARG A 118 -3.20 -4.78 14.53
C ARG A 118 -4.46 -3.94 14.38
N ASP A 119 -4.55 -3.17 13.30
CA ASP A 119 -5.69 -2.29 13.12
C ASP A 119 -6.98 -3.10 12.87
N PRO A 120 -8.12 -2.74 13.47
CA PRO A 120 -9.37 -3.48 13.28
C PRO A 120 -10.05 -3.18 11.93
N VAL A 121 -9.78 -2.02 11.33
CA VAL A 121 -10.51 -1.51 10.16
C VAL A 121 -9.60 -1.45 8.93
N HIS A 122 -8.46 -0.80 9.05
CA HIS A 122 -7.51 -0.55 7.99
C HIS A 122 -6.51 -1.71 7.85
N ASP A 123 -5.90 -1.87 6.67
CA ASP A 123 -4.91 -2.93 6.42
C ASP A 123 -3.49 -2.52 6.83
N PHE A 124 -3.32 -2.07 8.07
CA PHE A 124 -1.99 -1.83 8.66
C PHE A 124 -1.82 -2.45 10.05
N GLY A 125 -0.57 -2.67 10.42
CA GLY A 125 -0.19 -3.15 11.74
C GLY A 125 1.26 -2.80 12.07
N PHE A 126 1.61 -2.97 13.34
CA PHE A 126 2.92 -2.65 13.84
C PHE A 126 3.57 -3.84 14.53
N PHE A 127 4.83 -4.06 14.19
CA PHE A 127 5.76 -4.94 14.91
C PHE A 127 6.77 -4.10 15.70
N ARG A 128 7.31 -4.69 16.76
CA ARG A 128 8.42 -4.12 17.54
C ARG A 128 9.61 -5.06 17.55
N TYR A 129 10.80 -4.53 17.31
CA TYR A 129 12.09 -5.19 17.57
C TYR A 129 12.87 -4.45 18.65
N ASP A 130 13.97 -5.04 19.08
CA ASP A 130 14.99 -4.37 19.90
C ASP A 130 16.04 -3.72 18.98
N PRO A 131 16.15 -2.38 18.92
CA PRO A 131 17.17 -1.71 18.11
C PRO A 131 18.61 -2.10 18.47
N ALA A 132 18.87 -2.52 19.71
CA ALA A 132 20.19 -2.97 20.14
C ALA A 132 20.60 -4.33 19.55
N ALA A 133 19.66 -5.08 18.97
CA ALA A 133 19.96 -6.33 18.30
C ALA A 133 20.61 -6.14 16.92
N ILE A 134 20.56 -4.92 16.35
CA ILE A 134 21.23 -4.57 15.09
C ILE A 134 22.65 -4.13 15.41
N GLN A 135 23.64 -4.87 14.93
CA GLN A 135 25.05 -4.62 15.26
C GLN A 135 25.83 -4.02 14.08
N PHE A 136 25.45 -4.35 12.85
CA PHE A 136 26.29 -4.06 11.68
C PHE A 136 25.62 -3.18 10.63
N LEU A 137 24.32 -2.91 10.76
CA LEU A 137 23.60 -2.04 9.84
C LEU A 137 23.41 -0.62 10.40
N SER A 138 23.79 0.38 9.61
CA SER A 138 23.32 1.75 9.76
C SER A 138 22.23 2.03 8.72
N TYR A 139 21.06 2.43 9.19
CA TYR A 139 19.92 2.81 8.36
C TYR A 139 19.16 3.96 9.04
N GLU A 140 18.34 4.66 8.27
CA GLU A 140 17.46 5.73 8.75
C GLU A 140 16.02 5.23 8.85
N GLU A 141 15.18 5.88 9.67
CA GLU A 141 13.75 5.59 9.68
C GLU A 141 13.04 6.27 8.51
N ILE A 142 11.93 5.67 8.06
CA ILE A 142 11.09 6.22 7.00
C ILE A 142 10.06 7.15 7.65
N PRO A 143 10.18 8.49 7.46
CA PRO A 143 9.22 9.41 8.04
C PRO A 143 7.86 9.26 7.35
N LEU A 144 6.80 9.30 8.15
CA LEU A 144 5.44 9.35 7.66
C LEU A 144 5.06 10.81 7.39
N ALA A 145 4.70 11.12 6.15
CA ALA A 145 4.34 12.47 5.71
C ALA A 145 2.94 12.47 5.06
N PRO A 146 1.86 12.39 5.85
CA PRO A 146 0.49 12.31 5.32
C PRO A 146 0.06 13.59 4.58
N GLU A 147 0.58 14.75 4.99
CA GLU A 147 0.24 16.06 4.42
C GLU A 147 0.86 16.29 3.02
N ASP A 148 1.89 15.51 2.67
CA ASP A 148 2.61 15.64 1.39
C ASP A 148 1.98 14.79 0.26
N ALA A 149 0.99 13.96 0.59
CA ALA A 149 0.31 13.10 -0.37
C ALA A 149 -0.68 13.90 -1.24
N CYS A 150 -0.25 14.27 -2.45
CA CYS A 150 -1.07 14.99 -3.43
C CYS A 150 -1.41 14.11 -4.65
N VAL A 151 -2.60 14.31 -5.22
CA VAL A 151 -2.98 13.67 -6.50
C VAL A 151 -2.05 14.17 -7.61
N GLY A 152 -1.53 13.24 -8.42
CA GLY A 152 -0.60 13.56 -9.51
C GLY A 152 0.89 13.45 -9.15
N LEU A 153 1.23 13.08 -7.91
CA LEU A 153 2.61 12.82 -7.50
C LEU A 153 3.13 11.50 -8.11
N GLU A 154 4.38 11.50 -8.60
CA GLU A 154 5.05 10.26 -9.01
C GLU A 154 5.33 9.41 -7.77
N ILE A 155 4.81 8.18 -7.75
CA ILE A 155 5.02 7.22 -6.67
C ILE A 155 5.91 6.06 -7.13
N ARG A 156 6.80 5.59 -6.26
CA ARG A 156 7.53 4.33 -6.45
C ARG A 156 7.19 3.37 -5.33
N VAL A 157 6.79 2.16 -5.72
CA VAL A 157 6.52 1.08 -4.79
C VAL A 157 7.84 0.38 -4.50
N VAL A 158 8.29 0.46 -3.26
CA VAL A 158 9.44 -0.30 -2.78
C VAL A 158 8.91 -1.50 -2.01
N GLY A 159 9.15 -2.70 -2.54
CA GLY A 159 8.90 -3.96 -1.87
C GLY A 159 10.20 -4.76 -1.83
N ASN A 160 10.39 -5.56 -0.79
CA ASN A 160 11.47 -6.52 -0.79
C ASN A 160 11.05 -7.74 -1.63
N ASP A 161 11.83 -8.07 -2.65
CA ASP A 161 11.61 -9.11 -3.65
C ASP A 161 12.03 -10.52 -3.18
N SER A 162 12.30 -10.71 -1.88
CA SER A 162 12.85 -11.94 -1.30
C SER A 162 11.86 -13.12 -1.22
N GLY A 163 11.29 -13.52 -2.36
CA GLY A 163 10.44 -14.71 -2.51
C GLY A 163 10.38 -15.27 -3.93
N GLU A 164 10.55 -14.47 -4.98
CA GLU A 164 10.61 -14.98 -6.36
C GLU A 164 12.06 -15.33 -6.72
N LYS A 165 12.40 -16.61 -6.57
CA LYS A 165 13.34 -17.19 -7.51
C LYS A 165 12.70 -17.08 -8.89
N VAL A 166 13.31 -16.33 -9.79
CA VAL A 166 13.06 -16.47 -11.23
C VAL A 166 13.32 -17.93 -11.57
N CYS A 167 12.26 -18.72 -11.67
CA CYS A 167 12.33 -20.07 -12.19
C CYS A 167 12.34 -19.98 -13.71
N GLY A 168 13.50 -20.26 -14.31
CA GLY A 168 13.67 -20.87 -15.64
C GLY A 168 13.14 -20.12 -16.85
#